data_AF-A0A8T9MWX4-F1
#
_entry.id   AF-A0A8T9MWX4-F1
#
_cell.length_a   1.000
_cell.length_b   1.000
_cell.length_c   1.000
_cell.angle_alpha   90.00
_cell.angle_beta   90.00
_cell.angle_gamma   90.00
#
_symmetry.space_group_name_H-M   'P 1'
#
loop_
_entity.id
_entity.type
_entity.pdbx_description
1 polymer ?
#
loop_
_entity_poly.entity_id
_entity_poly.type
_entity_poly.pdbx_seq_one_letter_code
_entity_poly.pdbx_strand_id
1 'polypeptide(L)'
;MMQPDSRQRYGSVSRFLHWTMAVLFGFMLFTAAAWNYDEDYFSLVGYHKSAGFVLMVLALLRVAWALGNRTRRPRSHVGAHIGHGVLYVLMLAVPAVALMRQYGSARGSLEVFGITVLPAAPERIGWLVKAGGWHGSLAWLLFALAAGHILFAVVHQIRGGKIINRMAGRTETDGQSR
;
A
#
# COMPACT_ATOMS: atom_id res chain seq x y z
N MET A 1 -12.73 19.35 11.18
CA MET A 1 -13.45 19.45 9.87
C MET A 1 -12.72 18.63 8.81
N MET A 2 -13.46 17.81 8.07
CA MET A 2 -12.96 17.01 6.94
C MET A 2 -12.68 17.95 5.75
N GLN A 3 -11.42 18.04 5.32
CA GLN A 3 -11.03 18.93 4.20
C GLN A 3 -11.00 18.13 2.89
N PRO A 4 -11.62 18.61 1.79
CA PRO A 4 -11.57 17.94 0.49
C PRO A 4 -10.20 18.13 -0.20
N ASP A 5 -9.94 17.31 -1.23
CA ASP A 5 -8.81 17.53 -2.15
C ASP A 5 -8.97 18.85 -2.90
N SER A 6 -7.85 19.52 -3.17
CA SER A 6 -7.79 20.73 -3.99
C SER A 6 -6.61 20.67 -4.96
N ARG A 7 -6.57 21.61 -5.91
CA ARG A 7 -5.46 21.73 -6.88
C ARG A 7 -4.11 22.01 -6.20
N GLN A 8 -4.12 22.47 -4.95
CA GLN A 8 -2.91 22.81 -4.21
C GLN A 8 -2.51 21.72 -3.21
N ARG A 9 -3.45 21.01 -2.59
CA ARG A 9 -3.16 20.02 -1.54
C ARG A 9 -4.16 18.87 -1.49
N TYR A 10 -3.73 17.76 -0.90
CA TYR A 10 -4.62 16.65 -0.59
C TYR A 10 -5.44 16.93 0.66
N GLY A 11 -6.70 16.49 0.62
CA GLY A 11 -7.66 16.59 1.71
C GLY A 11 -7.33 15.66 2.88
N SER A 12 -8.09 15.77 3.98
CA SER A 12 -7.85 14.98 5.19
C SER A 12 -7.99 13.46 4.96
N VAL A 13 -8.96 13.03 4.15
CA VAL A 13 -9.16 11.60 3.83
C VAL A 13 -8.00 11.03 3.02
N SER A 14 -7.61 11.73 1.95
CA SER A 14 -6.50 11.32 1.08
C SER A 14 -5.20 11.16 1.87
N ARG A 15 -4.94 12.09 2.81
CA ARG A 15 -3.79 12.05 3.72
C ARG A 15 -3.90 10.93 4.75
N PHE A 16 -5.06 10.77 5.39
CA PHE A 16 -5.29 9.68 6.35
C PHE A 16 -5.05 8.32 5.70
N LEU A 17 -5.69 8.04 4.57
CA LEU A 17 -5.49 6.79 3.83
C LEU A 17 -4.01 6.61 3.43
N HIS A 18 -3.35 7.67 2.96
CA HIS A 18 -1.94 7.59 2.56
C HIS A 18 -1.03 7.19 3.72
N TRP A 19 -1.09 7.95 4.83
CA TRP A 19 -0.16 7.79 5.93
C TRP A 19 -0.43 6.51 6.73
N THR A 20 -1.70 6.13 6.90
CA THR A 20 -2.05 4.82 7.48
C THR A 20 -1.48 3.69 6.63
N MET A 21 -1.63 3.74 5.31
CA MET A 21 -1.05 2.73 4.42
C MET A 21 0.48 2.73 4.46
N ALA A 22 1.13 3.90 4.49
CA ALA A 22 2.59 3.99 4.57
C ALA A 22 3.14 3.34 5.85
N VAL A 23 2.49 3.53 7.00
CA VAL A 23 2.85 2.84 8.26
C VAL A 23 2.67 1.33 8.11
N LEU A 24 1.54 0.87 7.55
CA LEU A 24 1.30 -0.56 7.34
C LEU A 24 2.29 -1.18 6.34
N PHE A 25 2.70 -0.45 5.29
CA PHE A 25 3.77 -0.91 4.39
C PHE A 25 5.12 -1.01 5.11
N GLY A 26 5.43 -0.08 6.01
CA GLY A 26 6.59 -0.20 6.89
C GLY A 26 6.55 -1.47 7.73
N PHE A 27 5.38 -1.80 8.29
CA PHE A 27 5.17 -3.06 9.02
C PHE A 27 5.31 -4.31 8.12
N MET A 28 4.80 -4.27 6.88
CA MET A 28 4.99 -5.35 5.89
C MET A 28 6.47 -5.58 5.60
N LEU A 29 7.23 -4.51 5.39
CA LEU A 29 8.67 -4.59 5.13
C LEU A 29 9.42 -5.12 6.35
N PHE A 30 9.09 -4.62 7.55
CA PHE A 30 9.67 -5.07 8.80
C PHE A 30 9.48 -6.58 9.01
N THR A 31 8.24 -7.07 8.93
CA THR A 31 7.95 -8.50 9.09
C THR A 31 8.67 -9.35 8.04
N ALA A 32 8.65 -8.91 6.77
CA ALA A 32 9.37 -9.59 5.70
C ALA A 32 10.88 -9.64 5.94
N ALA A 33 11.50 -8.53 6.34
CA ALA A 33 12.93 -8.47 6.62
C ALA A 33 13.30 -9.32 7.84
N ALA A 34 12.48 -9.30 8.90
CA ALA A 34 12.73 -10.04 10.13
C ALA A 34 12.85 -11.54 9.87
N TRP A 35 11.88 -12.17 9.21
CA TRP A 35 11.96 -13.62 8.95
C TRP A 35 12.94 -14.03 7.85
N ASN A 36 13.40 -13.09 7.02
CA ASN A 36 14.50 -13.35 6.08
C ASN A 36 15.87 -13.24 6.75
N TYR A 37 15.94 -12.52 7.88
CA TYR A 37 17.14 -12.42 8.71
C TYR A 37 17.26 -13.64 9.63
N ASP A 38 16.17 -14.01 10.30
CA ASP A 38 16.11 -15.14 11.24
C ASP A 38 14.72 -15.80 11.19
N GLU A 39 14.68 -17.11 10.98
CA GLU A 39 13.44 -17.88 10.80
C GLU A 39 12.53 -17.90 12.03
N ASP A 40 13.07 -17.63 13.24
CA ASP A 40 12.28 -17.54 14.47
C ASP A 40 11.21 -16.43 14.39
N TYR A 41 11.45 -15.40 13.58
CA TYR A 41 10.49 -14.32 13.33
C TYR A 41 9.35 -14.73 12.39
N PHE A 42 9.35 -15.94 11.83
CA PHE A 42 8.22 -16.44 11.04
C PHE A 42 6.93 -16.55 11.87
N SER A 43 7.05 -16.61 13.20
CA SER A 43 5.93 -16.45 14.15
C SER A 43 5.08 -15.19 13.90
N LEU A 44 5.64 -14.14 13.28
CA LEU A 44 4.93 -12.90 12.92
C LEU A 44 4.01 -13.03 11.69
N VAL A 45 4.01 -14.17 10.99
CA VAL A 45 3.27 -14.35 9.73
C VAL A 45 1.77 -14.11 9.89
N GLY A 46 1.19 -14.43 11.05
CA GLY A 46 -0.23 -14.15 11.33
C GLY A 46 -0.56 -12.66 11.30
N TYR A 47 0.30 -11.83 11.90
CA TYR A 47 0.17 -10.37 11.89
C TYR A 47 0.41 -9.82 10.48
N HIS A 48 1.38 -10.35 9.73
CA HIS A 48 1.62 -9.95 8.35
C HIS A 48 0.39 -10.23 7.47
N LYS A 49 -0.21 -11.42 7.57
CA LYS A 49 -1.43 -11.77 6.83
C LYS A 49 -2.59 -10.82 7.18
N SER A 50 -2.80 -10.55 8.47
CA SER A 50 -3.86 -9.65 8.95
C SER A 50 -3.68 -8.22 8.43
N ALA A 51 -2.50 -7.66 8.63
CA ALA A 51 -2.20 -6.31 8.16
C ALA A 51 -2.21 -6.24 6.61
N GLY A 52 -1.85 -7.32 5.91
CA GLY A 52 -1.84 -7.37 4.45
C GLY A 52 -3.26 -7.35 3.88
N PHE A 53 -4.19 -8.05 4.54
CA PHE A 53 -5.62 -7.97 4.23
C PHE A 53 -6.18 -6.56 4.48
N VAL A 54 -5.89 -5.97 5.64
CA VAL A 54 -6.30 -4.58 5.95
C VAL A 54 -5.73 -3.60 4.91
N LEU A 55 -4.48 -3.77 4.52
CA LEU A 55 -3.84 -2.94 3.51
C LEU A 55 -4.53 -3.07 2.15
N MET A 56 -4.94 -4.28 1.74
CA MET A 56 -5.71 -4.50 0.51
C MET A 56 -7.04 -3.74 0.53
N VAL A 57 -7.78 -3.80 1.65
CA VAL A 57 -9.04 -3.04 1.81
C VAL A 57 -8.77 -1.53 1.74
N LEU A 58 -7.75 -1.03 2.44
CA LEU A 58 -7.38 0.39 2.38
C LEU A 58 -6.94 0.82 0.98
N ALA A 59 -6.25 -0.04 0.23
CA ALA A 59 -5.87 0.22 -1.16
C ALA A 59 -7.09 0.35 -2.07
N LEU A 60 -8.09 -0.53 -1.93
CA LEU A 60 -9.36 -0.42 -2.66
C LEU A 60 -10.09 0.89 -2.33
N LEU A 61 -10.20 1.22 -1.03
CA LEU A 61 -10.81 2.48 -0.59
C LEU A 61 -10.05 3.69 -1.14
N ARG A 62 -8.71 3.64 -1.15
CA ARG A 62 -7.85 4.69 -1.71
C ARG A 62 -8.06 4.84 -3.21
N VAL A 63 -8.20 3.75 -3.96
CA VAL A 63 -8.48 3.79 -5.41
C VAL A 63 -9.88 4.34 -5.69
N ALA A 64 -10.90 3.90 -4.96
CA ALA A 64 -12.25 4.43 -5.11
C ALA A 64 -12.30 5.95 -4.80
N TRP A 65 -11.68 6.35 -3.68
CA TRP A 65 -11.55 7.76 -3.30
C TRP A 65 -10.77 8.57 -4.35
N ALA A 66 -9.73 7.96 -4.92
CA ALA A 66 -8.91 8.56 -5.95
C ALA A 66 -9.67 8.89 -7.24
N LEU A 67 -10.49 7.94 -7.69
CA LEU A 67 -11.35 8.10 -8.86
C LEU A 67 -12.40 9.19 -8.61
N GLY A 68 -13.06 9.17 -7.45
CA GLY A 68 -14.05 10.20 -7.08
C GLY A 68 -13.48 11.61 -7.00
N ASN A 69 -12.18 11.76 -6.70
CA ASN A 69 -11.51 13.06 -6.60
C ASN A 69 -10.64 13.41 -7.81
N ARG A 70 -10.73 12.66 -8.92
CA ARG A 70 -9.81 12.79 -10.07
C ARG A 70 -9.70 14.23 -10.60
N THR A 71 -10.80 14.98 -10.65
CA THR A 71 -10.86 16.36 -11.17
C THR A 71 -10.35 17.41 -10.18
N ARG A 72 -10.21 17.07 -8.89
CA ARG A 72 -9.85 18.00 -7.81
C ARG A 72 -8.40 17.85 -7.35
N ARG A 73 -7.70 16.82 -7.82
CA ARG A 73 -6.32 16.50 -7.41
C ARG A 73 -5.30 17.55 -7.87
N PRO A 74 -4.19 17.71 -7.13
CA PRO A 74 -3.08 18.53 -7.58
C PRO A 74 -2.54 18.06 -8.93
N ARG A 75 -2.16 19.01 -9.79
CA ARG A 75 -1.54 18.69 -11.09
C ARG A 75 -0.19 18.00 -10.87
N SER A 76 0.04 16.94 -11.64
CA SER A 76 1.31 16.23 -11.69
C SER A 76 1.67 15.90 -13.14
N HIS A 77 2.96 15.72 -13.41
CA HIS A 77 3.47 15.30 -14.72
C HIS A 77 3.15 13.83 -15.01
N VAL A 78 3.23 13.43 -16.28
CA VAL A 78 2.86 12.09 -16.77
C VAL A 78 3.63 10.97 -16.06
N GLY A 79 4.93 11.16 -15.80
CA GLY A 79 5.73 10.17 -15.06
C GLY A 79 5.17 9.84 -13.67
N ALA A 80 4.67 10.83 -12.93
CA ALA A 80 4.01 10.59 -11.65
C ALA A 80 2.69 9.83 -11.81
N HIS A 81 1.92 10.06 -12.88
CA HIS A 81 0.70 9.29 -13.13
C HIS A 81 1.01 7.81 -13.39
N ILE A 82 2.02 7.54 -14.22
CA ILE A 82 2.45 6.16 -14.52
C ILE A 82 2.95 5.49 -13.23
N GLY A 83 3.83 6.15 -12.48
CA GLY A 83 4.36 5.61 -11.23
C GLY A 83 3.26 5.26 -10.22
N HIS A 84 2.29 6.16 -10.01
CA HIS A 84 1.14 5.85 -9.13
C HIS A 84 0.28 4.72 -9.70
N GLY A 85 0.05 4.68 -11.01
CA GLY A 85 -0.70 3.61 -11.66
C GLY A 85 -0.09 2.24 -11.41
N VAL A 86 1.22 2.10 -11.63
CA VAL A 86 1.96 0.86 -11.38
C VAL A 86 1.90 0.48 -9.90
N LEU A 87 2.10 1.43 -8.98
CA LEU A 87 1.96 1.19 -7.55
C LEU A 87 0.55 0.71 -7.20
N TYR A 88 -0.51 1.33 -7.73
CA TYR A 88 -1.89 0.88 -7.48
C TYR A 88 -2.13 -0.55 -7.96
N VAL A 89 -1.65 -0.91 -9.14
CA VAL A 89 -1.76 -2.28 -9.66
C VAL A 89 -1.06 -3.27 -8.73
N LEU A 90 0.18 -2.99 -8.33
CA LEU A 90 0.94 -3.88 -7.46
C LEU A 90 0.36 -3.99 -6.05
N MET A 91 -0.14 -2.88 -5.49
CA MET A 91 -0.79 -2.87 -4.17
C MET A 91 -2.03 -3.78 -4.11
N LEU A 92 -2.68 -4.06 -5.25
CA LEU A 92 -3.80 -5.00 -5.35
C LEU A 92 -3.34 -6.40 -5.77
N ALA A 93 -2.42 -6.51 -6.73
CA ALA A 93 -1.96 -7.78 -7.26
C ALA A 93 -1.21 -8.62 -6.20
N VAL A 94 -0.33 -8.00 -5.40
CA VAL A 94 0.47 -8.66 -4.36
C VAL A 94 -0.41 -9.38 -3.32
N PRO A 95 -1.38 -8.72 -2.66
CA PRO A 95 -2.28 -9.42 -1.74
C PRO A 95 -3.23 -10.37 -2.45
N ALA A 96 -3.66 -10.09 -3.69
CA ALA A 96 -4.54 -11.00 -4.43
C ALA A 96 -3.89 -12.37 -4.67
N VAL A 97 -2.63 -12.41 -5.13
CA VAL A 97 -1.93 -13.70 -5.30
C VAL A 97 -1.63 -14.37 -3.96
N ALA A 98 -1.41 -13.61 -2.89
CA ALA A 98 -1.30 -14.19 -1.53
C ALA A 98 -2.61 -14.83 -1.07
N LEU A 99 -3.77 -14.21 -1.33
CA LEU A 99 -5.08 -14.78 -1.00
C LEU A 99 -5.39 -16.01 -1.83
N MET A 100 -5.02 -16.02 -3.11
CA MET A 100 -5.06 -17.24 -3.94
C MET A 100 -4.27 -18.38 -3.28
N ARG A 101 -3.04 -18.11 -2.83
CA ARG A 101 -2.24 -19.09 -2.10
C ARG A 101 -2.90 -19.55 -0.80
N GLN A 102 -3.40 -18.59 -0.01
CA GLN A 102 -4.01 -18.84 1.28
C GLN A 102 -5.20 -19.78 1.13
N TYR A 103 -6.14 -19.47 0.25
CA TYR A 103 -7.30 -20.32 -0.07
C TYR A 103 -6.86 -21.67 -0.62
N GLY A 104 -6.09 -21.67 -1.72
CA GLY A 104 -5.73 -22.89 -2.47
C GLY A 104 -4.76 -23.83 -1.75
N SER A 105 -4.11 -23.39 -0.67
CA SER A 105 -3.23 -24.26 0.12
C SER A 105 -4.00 -25.33 0.91
N ALA A 106 -5.28 -25.08 1.22
CA ALA A 106 -6.10 -25.92 2.11
C ALA A 106 -5.48 -26.16 3.50
N ARG A 107 -4.63 -25.24 3.98
CA ARG A 107 -3.91 -25.35 5.27
C ARG A 107 -4.54 -24.55 6.42
N GLY A 108 -5.79 -24.13 6.27
CA GLY A 108 -6.52 -23.34 7.27
C GLY A 108 -7.07 -22.01 6.75
N SER A 109 -8.01 -21.44 7.49
CA SER A 109 -8.64 -20.15 7.20
C SER A 109 -7.64 -18.99 7.36
N LEU A 110 -7.95 -17.88 6.69
CA LEU A 110 -7.40 -16.58 7.05
C LEU A 110 -8.28 -15.95 8.12
N GLU A 111 -7.69 -15.73 9.28
CA GLU A 111 -8.33 -15.01 10.37
C GLU A 111 -7.70 -13.63 10.52
N VAL A 112 -8.55 -12.63 10.71
CA VAL A 112 -8.16 -11.24 10.94
C VAL A 112 -8.91 -10.78 12.18
N PHE A 113 -8.16 -10.50 13.25
CA PHE A 113 -8.73 -10.14 14.57
C PHE A 113 -9.76 -11.15 15.10
N GLY A 114 -9.53 -12.45 14.88
CA GLY A 114 -10.43 -13.53 15.31
C GLY A 114 -11.64 -13.76 14.40
N ILE A 115 -11.76 -13.02 13.29
CA ILE A 115 -12.83 -13.19 12.30
C ILE A 115 -12.26 -13.93 11.10
N THR A 116 -12.90 -15.03 10.70
CA THR A 116 -12.58 -15.71 9.43
C THR A 116 -13.02 -14.83 8.26
N VAL A 117 -12.05 -14.28 7.53
CA VAL A 117 -12.30 -13.45 6.34
C VAL A 117 -12.19 -14.23 5.03
N LEU A 118 -11.50 -15.37 5.06
CA LEU A 118 -11.38 -16.29 3.93
C LEU A 118 -11.29 -17.73 4.47
N PRO A 119 -12.27 -18.61 4.18
CA PRO A 119 -12.16 -20.02 4.55
C PRO A 119 -11.02 -20.70 3.78
N ALA A 120 -10.62 -21.88 4.23
CA ALA A 120 -9.73 -22.74 3.43
C ALA A 120 -10.50 -23.40 2.27
N ALA A 121 -9.83 -23.69 1.17
CA ALA A 121 -10.35 -24.64 0.20
C ALA A 121 -10.50 -26.03 0.85
N PRO A 122 -11.49 -26.85 0.45
CA PRO A 122 -11.68 -28.20 0.97
C PRO A 122 -10.50 -29.13 0.65
N GLU A 123 -9.83 -28.88 -0.48
CA GLU A 123 -8.65 -29.61 -0.93
C GLU A 123 -7.65 -28.67 -1.61
N ARG A 124 -6.41 -29.14 -1.79
CA ARG A 124 -5.32 -28.32 -2.35
C ARG A 124 -5.58 -28.03 -3.83
N ILE A 125 -5.62 -26.74 -4.18
CA ILE A 125 -5.80 -26.26 -5.55
C ILE A 125 -4.45 -25.80 -6.12
N GLY A 126 -3.81 -26.67 -6.91
CA GLY A 126 -2.41 -26.51 -7.35
C GLY A 126 -2.12 -25.20 -8.10
N TRP A 127 -3.01 -24.76 -8.99
CA TRP A 127 -2.79 -23.55 -9.79
C TRP A 127 -2.86 -22.26 -8.96
N LEU A 128 -3.72 -22.22 -7.93
CA LEU A 128 -3.80 -21.10 -6.98
C LEU A 128 -2.53 -20.99 -6.13
N VAL A 129 -2.00 -22.14 -5.66
CA VAL A 129 -0.73 -22.18 -4.94
C VAL A 129 0.41 -21.71 -5.83
N LYS A 130 0.43 -22.14 -7.10
CA LYS A 130 1.44 -21.71 -8.10
C LYS A 130 1.38 -20.20 -8.36
N ALA A 131 0.18 -19.64 -8.60
CA ALA A 131 0.00 -18.20 -8.75
C ALA A 131 0.49 -17.45 -7.50
N GLY A 132 0.18 -17.98 -6.32
CA GLY A 132 0.66 -17.47 -5.04
C GLY A 132 2.17 -17.48 -4.82
N GLY A 133 2.92 -18.25 -5.61
CA GLY A 133 4.38 -18.23 -5.59
C GLY A 133 4.97 -16.87 -5.97
N TRP A 134 4.24 -16.07 -6.76
CA TRP A 134 4.67 -14.74 -7.19
C TRP A 134 4.60 -13.66 -6.12
N HIS A 135 3.95 -13.92 -4.99
CA HIS A 135 3.75 -12.93 -3.94
C HIS A 135 5.06 -12.28 -3.49
N GLY A 136 6.11 -13.08 -3.22
CA GLY A 136 7.40 -12.57 -2.75
C GLY A 136 8.07 -11.65 -3.78
N SER A 137 8.17 -12.10 -5.04
CA SER A 137 8.79 -11.33 -6.11
C SER A 137 8.04 -10.02 -6.40
N LEU A 138 6.70 -10.07 -6.43
CA LEU A 138 5.88 -8.87 -6.63
C LEU A 138 5.96 -7.92 -5.43
N ALA A 139 6.06 -8.44 -4.20
CA ALA A 139 6.22 -7.63 -3.00
C ALA A 139 7.56 -6.89 -2.99
N TRP A 140 8.67 -7.55 -3.32
CA TRP A 140 9.98 -6.89 -3.45
C TRP A 140 9.99 -5.83 -4.56
N LEU A 141 9.36 -6.11 -5.71
CA LEU A 141 9.16 -5.12 -6.76
C LEU A 141 8.36 -3.90 -6.27
N LEU A 142 7.26 -4.15 -5.54
CA LEU A 142 6.45 -3.08 -4.94
C LEU A 142 7.29 -2.22 -3.98
N PHE A 143 8.10 -2.83 -3.11
CA PHE A 143 8.96 -2.09 -2.19
C PHE A 143 10.05 -1.29 -2.91
N ALA A 144 10.67 -1.85 -3.96
CA ALA A 144 11.64 -1.13 -4.77
C ALA A 144 11.01 0.12 -5.43
N LEU A 145 9.80 -0.01 -5.98
CA LEU A 145 9.07 1.11 -6.57
C LEU A 145 8.58 2.11 -5.51
N ALA A 146 8.21 1.65 -4.31
CA ALA A 146 7.86 2.53 -3.19
C ALA A 146 9.08 3.34 -2.72
N ALA A 147 10.26 2.72 -2.64
CA ALA A 147 11.51 3.43 -2.36
C ALA A 147 11.82 4.47 -3.44
N GLY A 148 11.66 4.12 -4.72
CA GLY A 148 11.79 5.06 -5.84
C GLY A 148 10.80 6.22 -5.76
N HIS A 149 9.55 5.96 -5.35
CA HIS A 149 8.52 6.98 -5.13
C HIS A 149 8.91 7.96 -4.01
N ILE A 150 9.41 7.45 -2.88
CA ILE A 150 9.88 8.28 -1.76
C ILE A 150 11.08 9.12 -2.21
N LEU A 151 12.08 8.49 -2.84
CA LEU A 151 13.27 9.17 -3.35
C LEU A 151 12.88 10.30 -4.32
N PHE A 152 11.97 10.03 -5.25
CA PHE A 152 11.47 11.03 -6.18
C PHE A 152 10.84 12.24 -5.46
N ALA A 153 10.01 11.99 -4.45
CA ALA A 153 9.36 13.04 -3.66
C ALA A 153 10.37 13.88 -2.88
N VAL A 154 11.36 13.23 -2.25
CA VAL A 154 12.45 13.89 -1.50
C VAL A 154 13.33 14.73 -2.43
N VAL A 155 13.79 14.16 -3.55
CA VAL A 155 14.62 14.87 -4.53
C VAL A 155 13.89 16.10 -5.09
N HIS A 156 12.61 15.96 -5.42
CA HIS A 156 11.83 17.11 -5.88
C HIS A 156 11.63 18.16 -4.79
N GLN A 157 11.44 17.75 -3.54
CA GLN A 157 11.34 18.68 -2.42
C GLN A 157 12.62 19.48 -2.23
N ILE A 158 13.78 18.81 -2.27
CA ILE A 158 15.10 19.45 -2.12
C ILE A 158 15.38 20.40 -3.31
N ARG A 159 14.92 20.06 -4.51
CA ARG A 159 15.01 20.92 -5.72
C ARG A 159 14.00 22.08 -5.75
N GLY A 160 13.37 22.41 -4.61
CA GLY A 160 12.43 23.53 -4.48
C GLY A 160 10.97 23.21 -4.86
N GLY A 161 10.68 21.97 -5.24
CA GLY A 161 9.31 21.49 -5.37
C GLY A 161 8.63 21.42 -3.99
N LYS A 162 7.29 21.48 -3.97
CA LYS A 162 6.50 21.39 -2.72
C LYS A 162 5.69 20.10 -2.64
N ILE A 163 6.17 19.01 -3.25
CA ILE A 163 5.40 17.76 -3.43
C ILE A 163 5.04 17.13 -2.07
N ILE A 164 5.99 17.08 -1.14
CA ILE A 164 5.76 16.50 0.20
C ILE A 164 4.73 17.35 0.96
N ASN A 165 4.82 18.68 0.86
CA ASN A 165 3.90 19.60 1.54
C ASN A 165 2.44 19.34 1.15
N ARG A 166 2.18 18.97 -0.12
CA ARG A 166 0.83 18.65 -0.60
C ARG A 166 0.22 17.45 0.12
N MET A 167 1.03 16.45 0.49
CA MET A 167 0.61 15.24 1.21
C MET A 167 0.73 15.37 2.74
N ALA A 168 1.57 16.29 3.23
CA ALA A 168 1.54 16.73 4.63
C ALA A 168 0.33 17.65 4.91
N GLY A 169 -0.23 18.27 3.87
CA GLY A 169 -1.36 19.20 3.90
C GLY A 169 -1.01 20.61 4.38
N ARG A 170 0.26 21.00 4.23
CA ARG A 170 0.72 22.40 4.36
C ARG A 170 0.52 23.13 3.05
N THR A 171 0.03 24.37 3.07
CA THR A 171 -0.04 25.20 1.85
C THR A 171 1.25 25.97 1.61
N GLU A 172 1.40 26.51 0.41
CA GLU A 172 2.53 27.39 0.08
C GLU A 172 2.57 28.65 0.96
N THR A 173 1.42 29.11 1.43
CA THR A 173 1.25 30.26 2.32
C THR A 173 1.71 30.00 3.76
N ASP A 174 1.71 28.76 4.24
CA ASP A 174 2.13 28.42 5.61
C ASP A 174 3.64 28.59 5.84
N GLY A 175 4.42 28.70 4.76
CA GLY A 175 5.87 28.88 4.81
C GLY A 175 6.35 30.33 4.61
N GLN A 176 5.44 31.26 4.27
CA GLN A 176 5.75 32.69 4.12
C GLN A 176 5.41 33.52 5.37
N SER A 177 4.86 32.88 6.41
CA SER A 177 4.48 33.48 7.68
C SER A 177 5.48 33.21 8.82
N ARG A 178 6.73 32.86 8.50
CA ARG A 178 7.81 32.66 9.46
C ARG A 178 9.07 33.41 9.04
#